data_AF-A0A8U0AC42-F1
#
_entry.id   AF-A0A8U0AC42-F1
#
_cell.length_a   1.000
_cell.length_b   1.000
_cell.length_c   1.000
_cell.angle_alpha   90.00
_cell.angle_beta   90.00
_cell.angle_gamma   90.00
#
_symmetry.space_group_name_H-M   'P 1'
#
loop_
_entity.id
_entity.type
_entity.pdbx_description
1 polymer ?
#
loop_
_entity_poly.entity_id
_entity_poly.type
_entity_poly.pdbx_seq_one_letter_code
_entity_poly.pdbx_strand_id
1 'polypeptide(L)'
;MNDEDIPTVVIPGFDPEDEADTDTLFEGHPFLELLTPNSRAKILLAMLRVRGDKLREADICDAARISHDTWNNHKDILADKYGVIEHVVNIENSPLYTIPEDSELADLLEKVIGTAAQEEREWLIEQRDK
;
A
#
# COMPACT_ATOMS: atom_id res chain seq x y z
N MET A 1 -30.40 -27.05 11.87
CA MET A 1 -29.59 -25.81 11.87
C MET A 1 -28.61 -26.06 10.74
N ASN A 2 -28.91 -25.51 9.57
CA ASN A 2 -28.10 -25.79 8.38
C ASN A 2 -26.84 -24.96 8.52
N ASP A 3 -25.69 -25.63 8.55
CA ASP A 3 -24.39 -25.01 8.37
C ASP A 3 -24.44 -24.27 7.03
N GLU A 4 -24.41 -22.95 7.10
CA GLU A 4 -24.44 -22.08 5.94
C GLU A 4 -23.22 -22.38 5.06
N ASP A 5 -23.47 -22.56 3.76
CA ASP A 5 -22.46 -22.59 2.71
C ASP A 5 -21.60 -21.33 2.81
N ILE A 6 -20.49 -21.40 3.55
CA ILE A 6 -19.44 -20.39 3.49
C ILE A 6 -18.83 -20.53 2.10
N PRO A 7 -18.93 -19.52 1.22
CA PRO A 7 -18.34 -19.62 -0.10
C PRO A 7 -16.82 -19.73 0.06
N THR A 8 -16.26 -20.90 -0.26
CA THR A 8 -14.82 -21.09 -0.34
C THR A 8 -14.31 -20.19 -1.45
N VAL A 9 -13.67 -19.08 -1.08
CA VAL A 9 -12.95 -18.24 -2.02
C VAL A 9 -11.76 -19.06 -2.51
N VAL A 10 -11.88 -19.61 -3.71
CA VAL A 10 -10.77 -20.30 -4.37
C VAL A 10 -9.77 -19.23 -4.82
N ILE A 11 -8.74 -19.02 -4.01
CA ILE A 11 -7.57 -18.24 -4.41
C ILE A 11 -6.77 -19.14 -5.35
N PRO A 12 -6.51 -18.75 -6.62
CA PRO A 12 -5.73 -19.57 -7.54
C PRO A 12 -4.36 -19.92 -6.94
N GLY A 13 -4.11 -21.21 -6.69
CA GLY A 13 -2.89 -21.71 -6.04
C GLY A 13 -3.01 -22.04 -4.55
N PHE A 14 -4.20 -21.92 -3.95
CA PHE A 14 -4.47 -22.29 -2.56
C PHE A 14 -5.14 -23.66 -2.47
N ASP A 15 -4.43 -24.66 -1.93
CA ASP A 15 -4.99 -25.94 -1.53
C ASP A 15 -5.18 -25.94 0.00
N PRO A 16 -6.41 -25.92 0.52
CA PRO A 16 -6.67 -25.87 1.96
C PRO A 16 -6.29 -27.16 2.71
N GLU A 17 -5.97 -28.26 1.99
CA GLU A 17 -5.50 -29.52 2.58
C GLU A 17 -3.97 -29.61 2.71
N ASP A 18 -3.23 -28.63 2.21
CA ASP A 18 -1.78 -28.55 2.35
C ASP A 18 -1.44 -27.98 3.74
N GLU A 19 -1.06 -28.83 4.70
CA GLU A 19 -0.50 -28.45 6.02
C GLU A 19 0.90 -27.81 5.88
N ALA A 20 1.18 -27.14 4.76
CA ALA A 20 2.38 -26.34 4.60
C ALA A 20 2.33 -25.17 5.59
N ASP A 21 3.43 -24.97 6.30
CA ASP A 21 3.63 -23.94 7.32
C ASP A 21 3.01 -22.62 6.85
N THR A 22 1.88 -22.22 7.47
CA THR A 22 1.04 -21.11 7.00
C THR A 22 1.79 -19.78 6.94
N ASP A 23 2.92 -19.68 7.64
CA ASP A 23 3.83 -18.54 7.56
C ASP A 23 4.53 -18.46 6.18
N THR A 24 4.90 -19.60 5.58
CA THR A 24 5.52 -19.64 4.23
C THR A 24 4.53 -19.36 3.10
N LEU A 25 3.22 -19.55 3.34
CA LEU A 25 2.17 -19.34 2.34
C LEU A 25 2.16 -17.90 1.79
N PHE A 26 2.52 -16.93 2.64
CA PHE A 26 2.51 -15.52 2.28
C PHE A 26 3.92 -14.92 2.11
N GLU A 27 4.97 -15.72 2.31
CA GLU A 27 6.34 -15.29 2.10
C GLU A 27 6.55 -14.87 0.64
N GLY A 28 7.07 -13.67 0.44
CA GLY A 28 7.33 -13.12 -0.89
C GLY A 28 6.08 -12.72 -1.68
N HIS A 29 4.88 -12.74 -1.10
CA HIS A 29 3.68 -12.31 -1.80
C HIS A 29 3.75 -10.81 -2.14
N PRO A 30 3.55 -10.39 -3.41
CA PRO A 30 3.75 -8.99 -3.83
C PRO A 30 2.91 -7.97 -3.07
N PHE A 31 1.71 -8.36 -2.61
CA PHE A 31 0.86 -7.50 -1.78
C PHE A 31 1.50 -7.21 -0.41
N LEU A 32 2.02 -8.23 0.26
CA LEU A 32 2.67 -8.06 1.56
C LEU A 32 3.97 -7.33 1.39
N GLU A 33 4.75 -7.65 0.37
CA GLU A 33 5.95 -6.89 0.08
C GLU A 33 5.60 -5.42 -0.22
N LEU A 34 4.63 -5.09 -1.06
CA LEU A 34 4.29 -3.68 -1.34
C LEU A 34 3.82 -2.90 -0.10
N LEU A 35 3.08 -3.52 0.82
CA LEU A 35 2.43 -2.83 1.94
C LEU A 35 3.14 -2.99 3.28
N THR A 36 4.09 -3.91 3.38
CA THR A 36 4.90 -4.14 4.58
C THR A 36 6.38 -3.81 4.34
N PRO A 37 7.10 -3.35 5.37
CA PRO A 37 6.62 -2.97 6.70
C PRO A 37 5.68 -1.75 6.68
N ASN A 38 5.02 -1.45 7.80
CA ASN A 38 4.05 -0.34 7.93
C ASN A 38 4.58 1.02 7.42
N SER A 39 5.88 1.27 7.51
CA SER A 39 6.54 2.44 6.93
C SER A 39 6.34 2.57 5.42
N ARG A 40 6.34 1.46 4.68
CA ARG A 40 6.09 1.44 3.23
C ARG A 40 4.66 1.87 2.91
N ALA A 41 3.68 1.33 3.63
CA ALA A 41 2.28 1.77 3.52
C ALA A 41 2.12 3.26 3.87
N LYS A 42 2.83 3.77 4.88
CA LYS A 42 2.82 5.20 5.23
C LYS A 42 3.37 6.09 4.13
N ILE A 43 4.47 5.70 3.48
CA ILE A 43 5.03 6.42 2.33
C ILE A 43 4.00 6.48 1.20
N LEU A 44 3.43 5.33 0.82
CA LEU A 44 2.41 5.25 -0.22
C LEU A 44 1.21 6.15 0.10
N LEU A 45 0.66 6.07 1.32
CA LEU A 45 -0.45 6.91 1.76
C LEU A 45 -0.11 8.41 1.76
N ALA A 46 1.12 8.78 2.12
CA ALA A 46 1.56 10.17 2.09
C ALA A 46 1.62 10.70 0.65
N MET A 47 2.23 9.94 -0.26
CA MET A 47 2.39 10.37 -1.65
C MET A 47 1.08 10.33 -2.45
N LEU A 48 0.20 9.35 -2.21
CA LEU A 48 -1.12 9.28 -2.87
C LEU A 48 -2.00 10.50 -2.54
N ARG A 49 -1.87 11.10 -1.35
CA ARG A 49 -2.64 12.29 -0.97
C ARG A 49 -2.29 13.54 -1.77
N VAL A 50 -1.10 13.57 -2.37
CA VAL A 50 -0.54 14.68 -3.13
C VAL A 50 -0.11 14.22 -4.52
N ARG A 51 -0.82 13.22 -5.07
CA ARG A 51 -0.51 12.65 -6.37
C ARG A 51 -0.48 13.74 -7.45
N GLY A 52 0.57 13.72 -8.27
CA GLY A 52 0.88 14.75 -9.26
C GLY A 52 1.86 15.83 -8.76
N ASP A 53 2.01 15.99 -7.43
CA ASP A 53 3.00 16.89 -6.87
C ASP A 53 4.39 16.24 -6.77
N LYS A 54 5.42 17.03 -7.07
CA LYS A 54 6.82 16.63 -6.93
C LYS A 54 7.32 17.00 -5.55
N LEU A 55 7.68 16.02 -4.75
CA LEU A 55 8.08 16.21 -3.35
C LEU A 55 9.56 15.93 -3.15
N ARG A 56 10.19 16.67 -2.24
CA ARG A 56 11.52 16.32 -1.74
C ARG A 56 11.41 15.15 -0.77
N GLU A 57 12.51 14.43 -0.61
CA GLU A 57 12.62 13.36 0.38
C GLU A 57 12.20 13.81 1.80
N ALA A 58 12.61 15.00 2.23
CA ALA A 58 12.23 15.54 3.54
C ALA A 58 10.71 15.70 3.69
N ASP A 59 10.04 16.24 2.67
CA ASP A 59 8.59 16.45 2.68
C ASP A 59 7.84 15.10 2.73
N ILE A 60 8.35 14.09 2.02
CA ILE A 60 7.80 12.72 2.06
C ILE A 60 7.98 12.11 3.45
N CYS A 61 9.19 12.24 4.03
CA CYS A 61 9.50 11.71 5.36
C CYS A 61 8.60 12.34 6.43
N ASP A 62 8.40 13.66 6.37
CA ASP A 62 7.53 14.40 7.30
C ASP A 62 6.07 13.98 7.15
N ALA A 63 5.55 13.91 5.92
CA ALA A 63 4.17 13.50 5.64
C ALA A 63 3.89 12.05 6.05
N ALA A 64 4.84 11.14 5.82
CA ALA A 64 4.75 9.73 6.19
C ALA A 64 5.10 9.48 7.68
N ARG A 65 5.64 10.48 8.39
CA ARG A 65 6.16 10.37 9.76
C ARG A 65 7.19 9.26 9.92
N ILE A 66 8.21 9.27 9.07
CA ILE A 66 9.32 8.31 9.06
C ILE A 66 10.67 9.02 9.06
N SER A 67 11.75 8.28 9.33
CA SER A 67 13.12 8.80 9.18
C SER A 67 13.60 8.74 7.72
N HIS A 68 14.62 9.56 7.41
CA HIS A 68 15.36 9.48 6.14
C HIS A 68 15.93 8.09 5.88
N ASP A 69 16.46 7.41 6.90
CA ASP A 69 16.96 6.04 6.75
C ASP A 69 15.85 5.08 6.33
N THR A 70 14.66 5.24 6.90
CA THR A 70 13.49 4.43 6.54
C THR A 70 13.06 4.65 5.10
N TRP A 71 13.09 5.90 4.64
CA TRP A 71 12.84 6.23 3.24
C TRP A 71 13.87 5.58 2.31
N ASN A 72 15.16 5.75 2.61
CA ASN A 72 16.25 5.18 1.81
C ASN A 72 16.16 3.65 1.72
N ASN A 73 15.66 2.98 2.76
CA ASN A 73 15.42 1.54 2.78
C ASN A 73 14.23 1.07 1.93
N HIS A 74 13.37 1.98 1.44
CA HIS A 74 12.12 1.62 0.78
C HIS A 74 11.96 2.22 -0.62
N LYS A 75 12.59 3.37 -0.90
CA LYS A 75 12.39 4.12 -2.15
C LYS A 75 12.70 3.28 -3.39
N ASP A 76 13.76 2.48 -3.37
CA ASP A 76 14.19 1.69 -4.53
C ASP A 76 13.18 0.56 -4.84
N ILE A 77 12.57 -0.05 -3.80
CA ILE A 77 11.51 -1.04 -4.01
C ILE A 77 10.27 -0.37 -4.62
N LEU A 78 9.89 0.79 -4.10
CA LEU A 78 8.72 1.52 -4.60
C LEU A 78 8.94 2.05 -6.03
N ALA A 79 10.14 2.55 -6.33
CA ALA A 79 10.49 3.10 -7.62
C ALA A 79 10.80 2.01 -8.65
N ASP A 80 11.79 1.17 -8.37
CA ASP A 80 12.39 0.30 -9.40
C ASP A 80 11.62 -1.01 -9.55
N LYS A 81 11.11 -1.58 -8.45
CA LYS A 81 10.39 -2.86 -8.51
C LYS A 81 8.91 -2.69 -8.83
N TYR A 82 8.23 -1.73 -8.19
CA TYR A 82 6.79 -1.55 -8.36
C TYR A 82 6.41 -0.38 -9.28
N GLY A 83 7.32 0.55 -9.59
CA GLY A 83 7.02 1.71 -10.43
C GLY A 83 5.92 2.61 -9.87
N VAL A 84 5.61 2.51 -8.57
CA VAL A 84 4.51 3.28 -7.96
C VAL A 84 4.93 4.71 -7.65
N ILE A 85 6.23 4.94 -7.51
CA ILE A 85 6.83 6.28 -7.45
C ILE A 85 7.90 6.39 -8.54
N GLU A 86 8.24 7.61 -8.92
CA GLU A 86 9.33 7.89 -9.86
C GLU A 86 10.24 9.00 -9.34
N HIS A 87 11.52 8.91 -9.69
CA HIS A 87 12.46 10.03 -9.56
C HIS A 87 12.30 10.94 -10.78
N VAL A 88 12.04 12.23 -10.55
CA VAL A 88 11.75 13.17 -11.66
C VAL A 88 12.97 13.99 -12.03
N VAL A 89 13.60 14.61 -11.04
CA VAL A 89 14.71 15.57 -11.24
C VAL A 89 15.43 15.83 -9.93
N ASN A 90 16.69 16.28 -10.01
CA ASN A 90 17.42 16.82 -8.87
C ASN A 90 17.32 18.35 -8.88
N ILE A 91 16.75 18.95 -7.83
CA ILE A 91 16.81 20.41 -7.60
C ILE A 91 17.78 20.66 -6.47
N GLU A 92 18.84 21.44 -6.72
CA GLU A 92 19.83 21.80 -5.68
C GLU A 92 20.42 20.56 -4.97
N ASN A 93 20.73 19.50 -5.72
CA ASN A 93 21.16 18.18 -5.21
C ASN A 93 20.14 17.43 -4.35
N SER A 94 18.89 17.90 -4.25
CA SER A 94 17.79 17.18 -3.60
C SER A 94 16.94 16.47 -4.66
N PRO A 95 16.85 15.14 -4.63
CA PRO A 95 15.98 14.41 -5.55
C PRO A 95 14.51 14.71 -5.26
N LEU A 96 13.75 14.89 -6.34
CA LEU A 96 12.30 14.99 -6.30
C LEU A 96 11.65 13.70 -6.75
N TYR A 97 10.59 13.31 -6.05
CA TYR A 97 9.80 12.13 -6.33
C TYR A 97 8.34 12.48 -6.53
N THR A 98 7.65 11.73 -7.37
CA THR A 98 6.18 11.82 -7.56
C THR A 98 5.61 10.42 -7.74
N ILE A 99 4.29 10.32 -7.68
CA ILE A 99 3.55 9.19 -8.25
C ILE A 99 3.22 9.56 -9.70
N PRO A 100 3.54 8.72 -10.71
CA PRO A 100 3.18 8.99 -12.09
C PRO A 100 1.66 9.17 -12.24
N GLU A 101 1.24 10.14 -13.06
CA GLU A 101 -0.19 10.40 -13.29
C GLU A 101 -0.90 9.19 -13.91
N ASP A 102 -0.20 8.43 -14.75
CA ASP A 102 -0.67 7.23 -15.45
C ASP A 102 -0.41 5.91 -14.70
N SER A 103 -0.03 5.97 -13.42
CA SER A 103 0.19 4.79 -12.59
C SER A 103 -1.11 4.02 -12.32
N GLU A 104 -1.33 2.92 -13.05
CA GLU A 104 -2.47 2.01 -12.83
C GLU A 104 -2.47 1.42 -11.41
N LEU A 105 -1.28 1.14 -10.86
CA LEU A 105 -1.16 0.62 -9.49
C LEU A 105 -1.59 1.67 -8.46
N ALA A 106 -1.23 2.95 -8.66
CA ALA A 106 -1.71 4.03 -7.80
C ALA A 106 -3.23 4.17 -7.87
N ASP A 107 -3.83 4.11 -9.08
CA ASP A 107 -5.29 4.14 -9.25
C ASP A 107 -5.99 3.01 -8.47
N LEU A 108 -5.44 1.80 -8.51
CA LEU A 108 -5.98 0.66 -7.80
C LEU A 108 -5.85 0.83 -6.28
N LEU A 109 -4.71 1.33 -5.80
CA LEU A 109 -4.51 1.60 -4.37
C LEU A 109 -5.49 2.67 -3.87
N GLU A 110 -5.70 3.75 -4.62
CA GLU A 110 -6.69 4.78 -4.28
C GLU A 110 -8.11 4.21 -4.20
N LYS A 111 -8.48 3.33 -5.14
CA LYS A 111 -9.78 2.64 -5.11
C LYS A 111 -9.92 1.77 -3.87
N VAL A 112 -8.90 0.97 -3.53
CA VAL A 112 -8.90 0.13 -2.31
C VAL A 112 -9.06 0.99 -1.06
N ILE A 113 -8.29 2.07 -0.94
CA ILE A 113 -8.37 3.01 0.19
C ILE A 113 -9.75 3.67 0.27
N GLY A 114 -10.29 4.11 -0.88
CA GLY A 114 -11.60 4.75 -0.97
C GLY A 114 -12.74 3.83 -0.54
N THR A 115 -12.73 2.59 -1.02
CA THR A 115 -13.70 1.56 -0.63
C THR A 115 -13.59 1.23 0.85
N ALA A 116 -12.37 0.96 1.35
CA ALA A 116 -12.16 0.66 2.76
C ALA A 116 -12.64 1.79 3.70
N ALA A 117 -12.37 3.05 3.34
CA ALA A 117 -12.83 4.21 4.10
C ALA A 117 -14.36 4.39 4.06
N GLN A 118 -15.04 3.94 3.00
CA GLN A 118 -16.50 3.97 2.94
C GLN A 118 -17.11 2.92 3.89
N GLU A 119 -16.63 1.69 3.81
CA GLU A 119 -17.07 0.59 4.70
C GLU A 119 -16.83 0.94 6.18
N GLU A 120 -15.67 1.52 6.51
CA GLU A 120 -15.36 1.97 7.87
C GLU A 120 -16.36 3.02 8.37
N ARG A 121 -16.72 4.00 7.52
CA ARG A 121 -17.71 5.04 7.86
C ARG A 121 -19.08 4.45 8.15
N GLU A 122 -19.54 3.53 7.30
CA GLU A 122 -20.84 2.87 7.46
C GLU A 122 -20.88 2.07 8.77
N TRP A 123 -19.83 1.27 9.02
CA TRP A 123 -19.69 0.52 10.27
C TRP A 123 -19.73 1.42 11.51
N LEU A 124 -19.03 2.57 11.49
CA LEU A 124 -19.04 3.52 12.62
C LEU A 124 -20.41 4.16 12.87
N ILE A 125 -21.22 4.39 11.83
CA ILE A 125 -22.60 4.90 11.96
C ILE A 125 -23.47 3.86 12.65
N GLU A 126 -23.42 2.60 12.21
CA GLU A 126 -24.20 1.51 12.79
C GLU A 126 -23.90 1.25 14.27
N GLN A 127 -22.64 1.44 14.70
CA GLN A 127 -22.25 1.26 16.09
C GLN A 127 -22.69 2.43 16.99
N ARG A 128 -22.87 3.63 16.43
CA ARG A 128 -23.32 4.82 17.18
C ARG A 128 -24.82 4.82 17.45
N ASP A 129 -25.59 4.21 16.54
CA ASP A 129 -27.05 4.17 16.60
C ASP A 129 -27.57 2.92 17.39
N LYS A 130 -26.65 2.14 17.98
CA LYS A 130 -26.92 1.03 18.93
C LYS A 130 -26.67 1.48 20.38
#